data_AF-A0A5P0JKP4-F1
#
_entry.id   AF-A0A5P0JKP4-F1
#
_cell.length_a   1.000
_cell.length_b   1.000
_cell.length_c   1.000
_cell.angle_alpha   90.00
_cell.angle_beta   90.00
_cell.angle_gamma   90.00
#
_symmetry.space_group_name_H-M   'P 1'
#
loop_
_entity.id
_entity.type
_entity.pdbx_description
1 polymer ?
#
loop_
_entity_poly.entity_id
_entity_poly.type
_entity_poly.pdbx_seq_one_letter_code
_entity_poly.pdbx_strand_id
1 'polypeptide(L)'
;VLMDMSMPGIGGLEATRKIARSTADVKIIMLTVHTENPLPAKVMQAGAAGYLSKGAAPQEVVSAIRSVYSGQRYIASDIAQQMALSQIEPEKTESPFASLSER
;
A
#
# COMPACT_ATOMS: atom_id res chain seq x y z
N VAL A 1 10.39 8.16 3.35
CA VAL A 1 10.55 6.93 4.17
C VAL A 1 10.18 5.73 3.31
N LEU A 2 11.07 4.74 3.23
CA LEU A 2 10.72 3.41 2.75
C LEU A 2 10.24 2.60 3.95
N MET A 3 9.01 2.10 3.91
CA MET A 3 8.38 1.38 5.00
C MET A 3 8.19 -0.07 4.62
N ASP A 4 8.62 -1.00 5.47
CA ASP A 4 8.31 -2.41 5.31
C ASP A 4 6.92 -2.71 5.90
N MET A 5 6.04 -3.34 5.12
CA MET A 5 4.74 -3.82 5.59
C MET A 5 4.87 -4.81 6.76
N SER A 6 5.82 -5.75 6.64
CA SER A 6 5.97 -6.91 7.53
C SER A 6 6.88 -6.63 8.73
N MET A 7 6.97 -5.37 9.19
CA MET A 7 7.74 -5.05 10.39
C MET A 7 7.13 -5.71 11.65
N PRO A 8 7.95 -6.22 12.58
CA PRO A 8 7.48 -6.68 13.88
C PRO A 8 6.96 -5.52 14.74
N GLY A 9 6.22 -5.84 15.81
CA GLY A 9 5.64 -4.86 16.73
C GLY A 9 4.34 -4.28 16.20
N ILE A 10 4.23 -2.93 16.12
CA ILE A 10 2.99 -2.27 15.67
C ILE A 10 2.69 -2.47 14.17
N GLY A 11 3.65 -2.97 13.40
CA GLY A 11 3.50 -3.21 11.97
C GLY A 11 3.72 -1.96 11.09
N GLY A 12 4.02 -2.19 9.82
CA GLY A 12 4.30 -1.12 8.85
C GLY A 12 3.10 -0.22 8.55
N LEU A 13 1.90 -0.80 8.54
CA LEU A 13 0.65 -0.07 8.29
C LEU A 13 0.34 0.92 9.42
N GLU A 14 0.41 0.49 10.68
CA GLU A 14 0.17 1.40 11.82
C GLU A 14 1.28 2.43 11.95
N ALA A 15 2.54 2.03 11.72
CA ALA A 15 3.66 2.99 11.68
C ALA A 15 3.41 4.07 10.62
N THR A 16 2.97 3.68 9.42
CA THR A 16 2.60 4.60 8.35
C THR A 16 1.51 5.57 8.81
N ARG A 17 0.42 5.05 9.40
CA ARG A 17 -0.69 5.88 9.89
C ARG A 17 -0.23 6.89 10.95
N LYS A 18 0.62 6.47 11.90
CA LYS A 18 1.15 7.34 12.95
C LYS A 18 2.09 8.43 12.40
N ILE A 19 2.98 8.06 11.49
CA ILE A 19 3.92 9.02 10.86
C ILE A 19 3.14 10.04 10.02
N ALA A 20 2.21 9.58 9.18
CA ALA A 20 1.42 10.46 8.32
C ALA A 20 0.56 11.46 9.13
N ARG A 21 0.08 11.08 10.33
CA ARG A 21 -0.67 11.97 11.22
C ARG A 21 0.21 12.95 12.01
N SER A 22 1.44 12.56 12.33
CA SER A 22 2.34 13.37 13.16
C SER A 22 3.21 14.33 12.36
N THR A 23 3.51 14.02 11.10
CA THR A 23 4.40 14.82 10.26
C THR A 23 3.86 14.94 8.83
N ALA A 24 3.26 16.09 8.51
CA ALA A 24 2.55 16.32 7.24
C ALA A 24 3.44 16.22 5.97
N ASP A 25 4.73 16.53 6.08
CA ASP A 25 5.66 16.53 4.94
C ASP A 25 6.33 15.18 4.68
N VAL A 26 6.17 14.19 5.55
CA VAL A 26 6.81 12.89 5.36
C VAL A 26 6.07 12.10 4.30
N LYS A 27 6.78 11.79 3.20
CA LYS A 27 6.29 10.89 2.17
C LYS A 27 6.72 9.45 2.46
N ILE A 28 5.76 8.53 2.46
CA ILE A 28 5.97 7.13 2.82
C ILE A 28 5.71 6.26 1.60
N ILE A 29 6.66 5.39 1.26
CA ILE A 29 6.50 4.36 0.24
C ILE A 29 6.52 3.01 0.94
N MET A 30 5.44 2.25 0.80
CA MET A 30 5.32 0.92 1.37
C MET A 30 6.00 -0.12 0.46
N LEU A 31 6.76 -1.03 1.07
CA LEU A 31 7.38 -2.20 0.46
C LEU A 31 6.74 -3.45 1.03
N THR A 32 6.29 -4.36 0.17
CA THR A 32 5.57 -5.57 0.59
C THR A 32 5.90 -6.77 -0.30
N VAL A 33 5.81 -7.99 0.21
CA VAL A 33 5.78 -9.20 -0.63
C VAL A 33 4.36 -9.54 -1.11
N HIS A 34 3.34 -8.98 -0.46
CA HIS A 34 1.94 -9.21 -0.76
C HIS A 34 1.39 -8.05 -1.59
N THR A 35 1.09 -8.30 -2.86
CA THR A 35 0.53 -7.28 -3.78
C THR A 35 -0.98 -7.43 -3.97
N GLU A 36 -1.57 -8.45 -3.39
CA GLU A 36 -2.98 -8.82 -3.53
C GLU A 36 -3.92 -7.84 -2.81
N ASN A 37 -5.13 -7.66 -3.36
CA ASN A 37 -6.17 -6.82 -2.77
C ASN A 37 -6.77 -7.44 -1.51
N PRO A 38 -7.25 -6.63 -0.54
CA PRO A 38 -7.42 -5.16 -0.57
C PRO A 38 -6.22 -4.37 0.02
N LEU A 39 -5.04 -4.99 0.12
CA LEU A 39 -3.90 -4.44 0.84
C LEU A 39 -3.39 -3.09 0.31
N PRO A 40 -3.24 -2.87 -1.03
CA PRO A 40 -2.74 -1.61 -1.56
C PRO A 40 -3.67 -0.43 -1.25
N ALA A 41 -4.98 -0.59 -1.45
CA ALA A 41 -5.97 0.46 -1.19
C ALA A 41 -5.95 0.92 0.28
N LYS A 42 -5.91 -0.03 1.23
CA LYS A 42 -5.85 0.27 2.67
C LYS A 42 -4.59 1.05 3.05
N VAL A 43 -3.45 0.72 2.46
CA VAL A 43 -2.17 1.40 2.72
C VAL A 43 -2.17 2.83 2.17
N MET A 44 -2.69 3.01 0.95
CA MET A 44 -2.80 4.35 0.35
C MET A 44 -3.77 5.25 1.12
N GLN A 45 -4.83 4.69 1.71
CA GLN A 45 -5.75 5.38 2.62
C GLN A 45 -5.10 5.72 3.97
N ALA A 46 -4.19 4.89 4.46
CA ALA A 46 -3.44 5.15 5.70
C ALA A 46 -2.42 6.29 5.60
N GLY A 47 -2.23 6.87 4.40
CA GLY A 47 -1.34 7.99 4.16
C GLY A 47 -0.04 7.64 3.45
N ALA A 48 0.09 6.41 2.91
CA ALA A 48 1.20 6.10 2.02
C ALA A 48 1.08 6.92 0.72
N ALA A 49 2.23 7.46 0.30
CA ALA A 49 2.40 8.15 -0.97
C ALA A 49 2.82 7.20 -2.08
N GLY A 50 3.36 6.02 -1.75
CA GLY A 50 3.53 4.97 -2.74
C GLY A 50 3.50 3.54 -2.21
N TYR A 51 3.43 2.59 -3.15
CA TYR A 51 3.31 1.16 -2.89
C TYR A 51 4.08 0.36 -3.93
N LEU A 52 5.03 -0.46 -3.47
CA LEU A 52 5.90 -1.28 -4.30
C LEU A 52 6.00 -2.70 -3.74
N SER A 53 6.30 -3.65 -4.63
CA SER A 53 6.79 -4.96 -4.23
C SER A 53 8.20 -4.86 -3.63
N LYS A 54 8.51 -5.68 -2.63
CA LYS A 54 9.89 -5.88 -2.13
C LYS A 54 10.81 -6.50 -3.19
N GLY A 55 10.23 -7.15 -4.20
CA GLY A 55 10.95 -7.65 -5.37
C GLY A 55 11.16 -6.62 -6.48
N ALA A 56 10.72 -5.37 -6.29
CA ALA A 56 10.88 -4.31 -7.28
C ALA A 56 12.36 -4.11 -7.63
N ALA A 57 12.62 -3.86 -8.92
CA ALA A 57 13.97 -3.58 -9.38
C ALA A 57 14.50 -2.29 -8.69
N PRO A 58 15.80 -2.18 -8.40
CA PRO A 58 16.36 -0.99 -7.76
C PRO A 58 16.02 0.32 -8.50
N GLN A 59 15.97 0.28 -9.83
CA GLN A 59 15.62 1.42 -10.67
C GLN A 59 14.16 1.86 -10.47
N GLU A 60 13.26 0.90 -10.25
CA GLU A 60 11.86 1.18 -9.96
C GLU A 60 11.69 1.86 -8.59
N VAL A 61 12.42 1.40 -7.58
CA VAL A 61 12.43 2.04 -6.26
C VAL A 61 12.90 3.50 -6.36
N VAL A 62 13.96 3.76 -7.14
CA VAL A 62 14.46 5.12 -7.39
C VAL A 62 13.41 5.97 -8.11
N SER A 63 12.74 5.41 -9.13
CA SER A 63 11.66 6.09 -9.85
C SER A 63 10.50 6.47 -8.94
N ALA A 64 10.09 5.54 -8.07
CA ALA A 64 9.03 5.76 -7.10
C ALA A 64 9.38 6.85 -6.10
N ILE A 65 10.62 6.84 -5.57
CA ILE A 65 11.10 7.89 -4.65
C ILE A 65 11.03 9.27 -5.33
N ARG A 66 11.51 9.39 -6.56
CA ARG A 66 11.50 10.67 -7.31
C ARG A 66 10.07 11.16 -7.57
N SER A 67 9.18 10.26 -8.00
CA SER A 67 7.77 10.57 -8.25
C SER A 67 7.04 11.01 -6.99
N VAL A 68 7.26 10.30 -5.89
CA VAL A 68 6.65 10.63 -4.61
C VAL A 68 7.18 11.94 -4.02
N TYR A 69 8.47 12.21 -4.21
CA TYR A 69 9.09 13.47 -3.80
C TYR A 69 8.53 14.67 -4.57
N SER A 70 8.17 14.50 -5.85
CA SER A 70 7.50 15.55 -6.65
C SER A 70 6.00 15.72 -6.34
N GLY A 71 5.49 15.03 -5.31
CA GLY A 71 4.10 15.13 -4.85
C GLY A 71 3.14 14.18 -5.55
N GLN A 72 3.62 13.29 -6.43
CA GLN A 72 2.78 12.29 -7.07
C GLN A 72 2.55 11.09 -6.16
N ARG A 73 1.46 10.36 -6.39
CA ARG A 73 1.29 9.01 -5.84
C ARG A 73 1.94 8.00 -6.78
N TYR A 74 2.56 6.97 -6.22
CA TYR A 74 3.19 5.92 -7.02
C TYR A 74 2.69 4.53 -6.62
N ILE A 75 2.16 3.77 -7.56
CA ILE A 75 1.84 2.35 -7.38
C ILE A 75 2.54 1.61 -8.52
N ALA A 76 3.29 0.56 -8.20
CA ALA A 76 3.92 -0.29 -9.21
C ALA A 76 2.87 -0.79 -10.21
N SER A 77 3.24 -0.85 -11.49
CA SER A 77 2.28 -1.08 -12.57
C SER A 77 1.59 -2.44 -12.50
N ASP A 78 2.31 -3.48 -12.06
CA ASP A 78 1.81 -4.81 -11.81
C ASP A 78 0.71 -4.80 -10.72
N ILE A 79 0.96 -4.07 -9.63
CA ILE A 79 0.02 -3.92 -8.51
C ILE A 79 -1.21 -3.11 -8.96
N ALA A 80 -0.99 -2.01 -9.67
CA ALA A 80 -2.07 -1.18 -10.21
C ALA A 80 -2.97 -1.97 -11.17
N GLN A 81 -2.38 -2.82 -12.02
CA GLN A 81 -3.11 -3.71 -12.91
C GLN A 81 -3.93 -4.74 -12.13
N GLN A 82 -3.36 -5.39 -11.11
CA GLN A 82 -4.07 -6.33 -10.23
C GLN A 82 -5.26 -5.65 -9.52
N MET A 83 -5.07 -4.43 -9.03
CA MET A 83 -6.14 -3.61 -8.45
C MET A 83 -7.27 -3.36 -9.45
N ALA A 84 -6.94 -2.88 -10.65
CA ALA A 84 -7.94 -2.59 -11.68
C ALA A 84 -8.74 -3.83 -12.08
N LEU A 85 -8.07 -4.97 -12.27
CA LEU A 85 -8.73 -6.23 -12.66
C LEU A 85 -9.64 -6.77 -11.55
N SER A 86 -9.22 -6.67 -10.28
CA SER A 86 -10.04 -7.14 -9.15
C SER A 86 -11.35 -6.36 -8.95
N GLN A 87 -11.45 -5.13 -9.48
CA GLN A 87 -12.68 -4.36 -9.45
C GLN A 87 -13.68 -4.77 -10.55
N ILE A 88 -13.19 -5.46 -11.58
CA ILE A 88 -13.99 -5.89 -12.73
C ILE A 88 -14.50 -7.32 -12.53
N GLU A 89 -13.78 -8.14 -11.76
CA GLU A 89 -14.27 -9.46 -11.35
C GLU A 89 -15.48 -9.30 -10.40
N PRO A 90 -16.63 -9.93 -10.70
CA PRO A 90 -17.78 -9.91 -9.79
C PRO A 90 -17.33 -10.50 -8.46
N GLU A 91 -17.67 -9.83 -7.35
CA GLU A 91 -17.42 -10.34 -6.00
C GLU A 91 -17.79 -11.82 -5.97
N LYS A 92 -16.79 -12.69 -5.80
CA LYS A 92 -17.01 -14.09 -5.44
C LYS A 92 -17.62 -14.08 -4.06
N THR A 93 -18.95 -13.93 -4.05
CA THR A 93 -19.90 -14.27 -3.00
C THR A 93 -19.58 -13.62 -1.67
N GLU A 94 -20.48 -12.74 -1.20
CA GLU A 94 -20.58 -12.38 0.22
C GLU A 94 -20.30 -13.62 1.07
N SER A 95 -19.10 -13.69 1.65
CA SER A 95 -18.78 -14.71 2.62
C SER A 95 -19.74 -14.45 3.78
N PRO A 96 -20.52 -15.45 4.25
CA PRO A 96 -21.41 -15.29 5.40
C PRO A 96 -20.71 -14.78 6.66
N PHE A 97 -19.37 -14.83 6.68
CA PHE A 97 -18.50 -14.35 7.73
C PHE A 97 -18.16 -12.84 7.64
N ALA A 98 -18.49 -12.15 6.55
CA ALA A 98 -18.25 -10.71 6.40
C ALA A 98 -19.04 -9.86 7.42
N SER A 99 -20.21 -10.35 7.84
CA SER A 99 -21.06 -9.72 8.87
C SER A 99 -20.55 -9.92 10.31
N LEU A 100 -19.52 -10.74 10.52
CA LEU A 100 -19.02 -11.10 11.86
C LEU A 100 -17.76 -10.32 12.27
N SER A 101 -17.21 -9.47 11.38
CA SER A 101 -15.97 -8.72 11.67
C SER A 101 -16.20 -7.32 12.26
N GLU A 102 -17.45 -6.88 12.39
CA GLU A 102 -17.80 -5.63 13.08
C GLU A 102 -18.30 -5.88 14.50
N ARG A 103 -17.39 -6.19 15.43
CA ARG A 103 -17.57 -5.93 16.87
C ARG A 103 -16.23 -5.64 17.55
#